data_AF-A0AAD0JA29-F1
#
_entry.id   AF-A0AAD0JA29-F1
#
_cell.length_a   1.000
_cell.length_b   1.000
_cell.length_c   1.000
_cell.angle_alpha   90.00
_cell.angle_beta   90.00
_cell.angle_gamma   90.00
#
_symmetry.space_group_name_H-M   'P 1'
#
loop_
_entity.id
_entity.type
_entity.pdbx_description
1 polymer ?
#
loop_
_entity_poly.entity_id
_entity_poly.type
_entity_poly.pdbx_seq_one_letter_code
_entity_poly.pdbx_strand_id
1 'polypeptide(L)'
;MLATTLRTGYEQVLLGRRVASLLLCTALAACQPAAPMASAAASAPPPAQAPAAARYPDASYSAGRLRPAYFRCVEGVQHAGTLQACGREELAYHQKHLQATTGTLVAGLNGEASAAFAATEAAWRRDTDHYCTAAANAAVDALQAAQECRLSRVAYRADALLAHIRPRDASFTQASLRPQYTRCVQHARGMDDTLEACDAAEFSYQQKQLDVQVARLMASPDSPAKDRWMNEQAFWAIDTGKRCAPISDHVGALLDAQSCRINRYASRAVELQAHTLAPGLQ
;
A
#
# COMPACT_ATOMS: atom_id res chain seq x y z
N MET A 1 -23.13 12.13 -52.08
CA MET A 1 -22.28 11.68 -53.20
C MET A 1 -20.86 11.52 -52.66
N LEU A 2 -20.30 10.28 -52.77
CA LEU A 2 -18.90 9.83 -52.54
C LEU A 2 -18.30 10.17 -51.14
N ALA A 3 -18.14 9.29 -50.14
CA ALA A 3 -17.68 7.89 -50.03
C ALA A 3 -16.23 7.63 -50.49
N THR A 4 -15.27 7.65 -49.55
CA THR A 4 -14.20 6.63 -49.49
C THR A 4 -13.63 6.50 -48.06
N THR A 5 -13.56 5.26 -47.62
CA THR A 5 -13.11 4.69 -46.35
C THR A 5 -11.65 4.21 -46.39
N LEU A 6 -11.14 3.85 -45.19
CA LEU A 6 -10.07 2.89 -44.83
C LEU A 6 -8.78 3.54 -44.29
N ARG A 7 -8.28 3.33 -43.05
CA ARG A 7 -8.17 2.17 -42.11
C ARG A 7 -6.71 1.66 -42.10
N THR A 8 -6.18 1.49 -40.86
CA THR A 8 -5.02 0.67 -40.43
C THR A 8 -3.62 1.10 -40.92
N GLY A 9 -2.52 0.99 -40.18
CA GLY A 9 -2.25 0.44 -38.86
C GLY A 9 -0.75 0.54 -38.54
N TYR A 10 -0.41 0.30 -37.26
CA TYR A 10 0.82 -0.30 -36.69
C TYR A 10 2.10 -0.36 -37.56
N GLU A 11 3.22 0.14 -37.03
CA GLU A 11 4.41 -0.70 -36.84
C GLU A 11 5.42 -0.13 -35.82
N GLN A 12 5.96 -1.06 -35.04
CA GLN A 12 7.05 -0.90 -34.08
C GLN A 12 8.39 -0.80 -34.81
N VAL A 13 9.33 0.03 -34.32
CA VAL A 13 10.75 -0.11 -34.67
C VAL A 13 11.59 -0.13 -33.39
N LEU A 14 12.05 -1.33 -33.06
CA LEU A 14 13.17 -1.64 -32.19
C LEU A 14 14.50 -1.52 -32.96
N LEU A 15 15.58 -1.38 -32.19
CA LEU A 15 17.00 -1.66 -32.49
C LEU A 15 17.87 -0.54 -33.07
N GLY A 16 18.94 -0.24 -32.33
CA GLY A 16 20.07 0.57 -32.77
C GLY A 16 21.31 0.41 -31.87
N ARG A 17 21.81 -0.83 -31.73
CA ARG A 17 23.12 -1.13 -31.14
C ARG A 17 24.19 -0.95 -32.24
N ARG A 18 25.20 -0.10 -32.05
CA ARG A 18 26.39 -0.03 -32.92
C ARG A 18 27.66 -0.31 -32.13
N VAL A 19 28.50 -1.14 -32.75
CA VAL A 19 29.77 -1.68 -32.26
C VAL A 19 30.91 -1.17 -33.17
N ALA A 20 32.07 -0.97 -32.53
CA ALA A 20 33.45 -1.03 -33.02
C ALA A 20 34.03 0.07 -33.94
N SER A 21 35.20 0.58 -33.52
CA SER A 21 36.53 0.48 -34.17
C SER A 21 37.57 1.10 -33.21
N LEU A 22 38.60 0.42 -32.68
CA LEU A 22 39.83 -0.21 -33.21
C LEU A 22 41.08 0.73 -33.19
N LEU A 23 42.23 0.09 -32.88
CA LEU A 23 43.66 0.46 -33.10
C LEU A 23 44.36 1.25 -31.97
N LEU A 24 45.62 1.05 -31.56
CA LEU A 24 46.70 0.03 -31.69
C LEU A 24 47.87 0.61 -30.81
N CYS A 25 48.72 -0.11 -30.06
CA CYS A 25 50.07 -0.54 -30.49
C CYS A 25 50.97 -0.95 -29.27
N THR A 26 51.61 -2.13 -29.38
CA THR A 26 53.04 -2.51 -29.12
C THR A 26 53.74 -2.22 -27.77
N ALA A 27 54.65 -3.03 -27.18
CA ALA A 27 55.21 -4.38 -27.39
C ALA A 27 56.24 -4.69 -26.24
N LEU A 28 56.75 -5.94 -26.20
CA LEU A 28 57.95 -6.48 -25.49
C LEU A 28 57.76 -6.89 -24.00
N ALA A 29 58.25 -8.00 -23.46
CA ALA A 29 59.20 -9.03 -23.90
C ALA A 29 58.94 -10.38 -23.16
N ALA A 30 59.51 -11.45 -23.69
CA ALA A 30 59.34 -12.85 -23.27
C ALA A 30 60.05 -13.24 -21.96
N CYS A 31 59.43 -14.18 -21.20
CA CYS A 31 60.06 -15.29 -20.49
C CYS A 31 58.98 -16.31 -20.04
N GLN A 32 59.17 -17.58 -20.34
CA GLN A 32 58.48 -18.75 -19.76
C GLN A 32 59.57 -19.71 -19.23
N PRO A 33 59.27 -20.71 -18.38
CA PRO A 33 58.27 -20.80 -17.32
C PRO A 33 58.88 -21.33 -15.99
N ALA A 34 58.16 -21.16 -14.87
CA ALA A 34 58.26 -22.08 -13.74
C ALA A 34 56.85 -22.26 -13.19
N ALA A 35 56.32 -23.48 -13.29
CA ALA A 35 55.00 -23.83 -12.79
C ALA A 35 54.98 -23.73 -11.25
N PRO A 36 54.07 -22.95 -10.65
CA PRO A 36 53.70 -23.18 -9.27
C PRO A 36 52.56 -24.20 -9.24
N MET A 37 52.73 -25.20 -8.37
CA MET A 37 51.73 -26.20 -8.01
C MET A 37 50.36 -25.56 -7.82
N ALA A 38 49.36 -26.10 -8.52
CA ALA A 38 47.97 -25.83 -8.24
C ALA A 38 47.64 -26.35 -6.83
N SER A 39 47.65 -25.48 -5.83
CA SER A 39 46.78 -25.67 -4.68
C SER A 39 45.37 -25.51 -5.20
N ALA A 40 44.70 -26.64 -5.43
CA ALA A 40 43.24 -26.69 -5.53
C ALA A 40 42.67 -26.29 -4.16
N ALA A 41 42.67 -24.99 -3.87
CA ALA A 41 41.73 -24.42 -2.92
C ALA A 41 40.37 -24.63 -3.57
N ALA A 42 39.61 -25.58 -3.07
CA ALA A 42 38.21 -25.71 -3.39
C ALA A 42 37.56 -24.36 -3.06
N SER A 43 37.32 -23.55 -4.09
CA SER A 43 36.50 -22.36 -3.99
C SER A 43 35.16 -22.83 -3.45
N ALA A 44 34.88 -22.53 -2.18
CA ALA A 44 33.55 -22.72 -1.64
C ALA A 44 32.57 -22.02 -2.60
N PRO A 45 31.47 -22.68 -3.00
CA PRO A 45 30.47 -22.01 -3.80
C PRO A 45 30.07 -20.72 -3.08
N PRO A 46 29.83 -19.60 -3.81
CA PRO A 46 29.32 -18.39 -3.18
C PRO A 46 28.08 -18.76 -2.35
N PRO A 47 27.90 -18.16 -1.16
CA PRO A 47 26.71 -18.43 -0.36
C PRO A 47 25.49 -18.25 -1.26
N ALA A 48 24.65 -19.30 -1.32
CA ALA A 48 23.47 -19.30 -2.15
C ALA A 48 22.68 -18.02 -1.89
N GLN A 49 22.57 -17.19 -2.92
CA GLN A 49 21.73 -16.00 -2.90
C GLN A 49 20.34 -16.43 -2.41
N ALA A 50 19.84 -15.75 -1.39
CA ALA A 50 18.51 -16.02 -0.84
C ALA A 50 17.47 -15.95 -1.98
N PRO A 51 16.69 -17.02 -2.25
CA PRO A 51 15.68 -16.94 -3.28
C PRO A 51 14.55 -16.03 -2.79
N ALA A 52 14.51 -14.83 -3.38
CA ALA A 52 13.43 -13.87 -3.24
C ALA A 52 12.13 -14.38 -3.90
N ALA A 53 11.01 -14.06 -3.28
CA ALA A 53 9.63 -14.05 -3.82
C ALA A 53 8.92 -15.36 -4.24
N ALA A 54 9.59 -16.50 -4.47
CA ALA A 54 8.90 -17.73 -4.93
C ALA A 54 8.37 -18.67 -3.80
N ARG A 55 8.36 -18.23 -2.53
CA ARG A 55 8.18 -19.11 -1.36
C ARG A 55 6.80 -19.05 -0.69
N TYR A 56 6.00 -18.04 -0.99
CA TYR A 56 4.74 -17.79 -0.29
C TYR A 56 3.53 -17.85 -1.23
N PRO A 57 2.39 -18.41 -0.78
CA PRO A 57 1.19 -18.54 -1.61
C PRO A 57 0.61 -17.24 -2.16
N ASP A 58 0.75 -16.14 -1.42
CA ASP A 58 0.19 -14.83 -1.80
C ASP A 58 0.94 -13.66 -1.11
N ALA A 59 0.52 -12.43 -1.41
CA ALA A 59 1.15 -11.22 -0.90
C ALA A 59 0.98 -11.02 0.63
N SER A 60 0.00 -11.65 1.29
CA SER A 60 -0.24 -11.48 2.74
C SER A 60 0.95 -11.92 3.61
N TYR A 61 1.85 -12.72 3.05
CA TYR A 61 3.06 -13.19 3.73
C TYR A 61 4.21 -12.17 3.73
N SER A 62 4.12 -11.09 2.96
CA SER A 62 5.20 -10.09 2.84
C SER A 62 4.71 -8.64 2.78
N ALA A 63 3.42 -8.41 2.51
CA ALA A 63 2.85 -7.07 2.35
C ALA A 63 2.24 -6.49 3.64
N GLY A 64 2.31 -7.21 4.76
CA GLY A 64 1.85 -6.69 6.03
C GLY A 64 2.73 -5.54 6.50
N ARG A 65 2.09 -4.42 6.90
CA ARG A 65 2.82 -3.20 7.27
C ARG A 65 3.39 -3.31 8.67
N LEU A 66 4.71 -3.49 8.77
CA LEU A 66 5.44 -3.44 10.03
C LEU A 66 5.81 -2.00 10.38
N ARG A 67 5.88 -1.68 11.68
CA ARG A 67 6.26 -0.34 12.14
C ARG A 67 7.76 -0.07 11.88
N PRO A 68 8.15 1.19 11.63
CA PRO A 68 9.57 1.58 11.56
C PRO A 68 10.39 1.19 12.80
N ALA A 69 9.74 1.09 13.97
CA ALA A 69 10.38 0.64 15.21
C ALA A 69 10.93 -0.80 15.10
N TYR A 70 10.21 -1.70 14.42
CA TYR A 70 10.67 -3.07 14.20
C TYR A 70 11.96 -3.09 13.37
N PHE A 71 11.98 -2.36 12.24
CA PHE A 71 13.15 -2.32 11.36
C PHE A 71 14.39 -1.75 12.05
N ARG A 72 14.23 -0.71 12.88
CA ARG A 72 15.34 -0.20 13.72
C ARG A 72 15.83 -1.20 14.75
N CYS A 73 14.93 -2.04 15.29
CA CYS A 73 15.29 -3.03 16.29
C CYS A 73 16.11 -4.18 15.70
N VAL A 74 15.81 -4.61 14.47
CA VAL A 74 16.50 -5.73 13.81
C VAL A 74 17.75 -5.33 13.03
N GLU A 75 17.99 -4.04 12.85
CA GLU A 75 19.16 -3.53 12.13
C GLU A 75 20.47 -3.99 12.78
N GLY A 76 21.30 -4.72 12.02
CA GLY A 76 22.59 -5.21 12.49
C GLY A 76 22.54 -6.30 13.57
N VAL A 77 21.37 -6.88 13.84
CA VAL A 77 21.22 -7.92 14.88
C VAL A 77 21.88 -9.23 14.44
N GLN A 78 22.84 -9.71 15.23
CA GLN A 78 23.50 -11.01 15.01
C GLN A 78 23.11 -12.08 16.03
N HIS A 79 22.32 -11.71 17.05
CA HIS A 79 21.92 -12.63 18.11
C HIS A 79 20.44 -12.97 18.00
N ALA A 80 20.14 -14.27 17.87
CA ALA A 80 18.77 -14.78 17.73
C ALA A 80 17.84 -14.33 18.89
N GLY A 81 18.36 -14.22 20.11
CA GLY A 81 17.58 -13.75 21.27
C GLY A 81 17.09 -12.31 21.12
N THR A 82 17.94 -11.42 20.61
CA THR A 82 17.58 -10.00 20.35
C THR A 82 16.58 -9.91 19.22
N LEU A 83 16.81 -10.64 18.12
CA LEU A 83 15.90 -10.68 16.98
C LEU A 83 14.49 -11.12 17.41
N GLN A 84 14.41 -12.18 18.22
CA GLN A 84 13.14 -12.69 18.75
C GLN A 84 12.46 -11.69 19.71
N ALA A 85 13.23 -10.91 20.47
CA ALA A 85 12.66 -9.87 21.33
C ALA A 85 11.99 -8.77 20.50
N CYS A 86 12.66 -8.28 19.45
CA CYS A 86 12.08 -7.34 18.49
C CYS A 86 10.78 -7.89 17.86
N GLY A 87 10.79 -9.16 17.47
CA GLY A 87 9.62 -9.83 16.91
C GLY A 87 8.46 -9.95 17.87
N ARG A 88 8.70 -10.28 19.14
CA ARG A 88 7.64 -10.39 20.15
C ARG A 88 6.95 -9.06 20.39
N GLU A 89 7.69 -7.96 20.45
CA GLU A 89 7.11 -6.63 20.62
C GLU A 89 6.19 -6.25 19.44
N GLU A 90 6.68 -6.42 18.22
CA GLU A 90 5.91 -6.10 17.01
C GLU A 90 4.70 -7.03 16.84
N LEU A 91 4.86 -8.31 17.18
CA LEU A 91 3.78 -9.27 17.15
C LEU A 91 2.68 -8.89 18.16
N ALA A 92 3.05 -8.51 19.39
CA ALA A 92 2.10 -8.07 20.39
C ALA A 92 1.31 -6.83 19.93
N TYR A 93 1.99 -5.88 19.26
CA TYR A 93 1.33 -4.72 18.66
C TYR A 93 0.27 -5.14 17.63
N HIS A 94 0.61 -5.99 16.65
CA HIS A 94 -0.34 -6.41 15.63
C HIS A 94 -1.43 -7.35 16.16
N GLN A 95 -1.12 -8.21 17.12
CA GLN A 95 -2.11 -9.08 17.77
C GLN A 95 -3.16 -8.27 18.53
N LYS A 96 -2.77 -7.20 19.23
CA LYS A 96 -3.72 -6.30 19.90
C LYS A 96 -4.72 -5.70 18.89
N HIS A 97 -4.24 -5.26 17.73
CA HIS A 97 -5.10 -4.73 16.67
C HIS A 97 -6.02 -5.81 16.10
N LEU A 98 -5.47 -6.97 15.76
CA LEU A 98 -6.24 -8.10 15.24
C LEU A 98 -7.34 -8.52 16.23
N GLN A 99 -7.03 -8.62 17.53
CA GLN A 99 -8.01 -8.97 18.56
C GLN A 99 -9.13 -7.95 18.68
N ALA A 100 -8.78 -6.65 18.71
CA ALA A 100 -9.78 -5.58 18.77
C ALA A 100 -10.73 -5.64 17.58
N THR A 101 -10.18 -5.72 16.36
CA THR A 101 -10.93 -5.79 15.11
C THR A 101 -11.79 -7.05 15.06
N THR A 102 -11.25 -8.23 15.36
CA THR A 102 -12.01 -9.47 15.41
C THR A 102 -13.15 -9.40 16.43
N GLY A 103 -12.92 -8.82 17.62
CA GLY A 103 -13.95 -8.64 18.63
C GLY A 103 -15.13 -7.80 18.12
N THR A 104 -14.85 -6.71 17.40
CA THR A 104 -15.91 -5.89 16.77
C THR A 104 -16.67 -6.65 15.69
N LEU A 105 -15.99 -7.44 14.85
CA LEU A 105 -16.64 -8.21 13.79
C LEU A 105 -17.61 -9.24 14.38
N VAL A 106 -17.10 -10.07 15.29
CA VAL A 106 -17.84 -11.20 15.85
C VAL A 106 -19.06 -10.73 16.65
N ALA A 107 -18.99 -9.57 17.31
CA ALA A 107 -20.13 -8.99 18.02
C ALA A 107 -21.35 -8.73 17.11
N GLY A 108 -21.14 -8.55 15.80
CA GLY A 108 -22.20 -8.36 14.81
C GLY A 108 -22.65 -9.63 14.08
N LEU A 109 -22.05 -10.80 14.37
CA LEU A 109 -22.36 -12.06 13.69
C LEU A 109 -23.39 -12.89 14.46
N ASN A 110 -24.19 -13.67 13.74
CA ASN A 110 -25.04 -14.71 14.34
C ASN A 110 -24.21 -15.97 14.67
N GLY A 111 -24.83 -16.98 15.30
CA GLY A 111 -24.13 -18.19 15.75
C GLY A 111 -23.44 -18.98 14.63
N GLU A 112 -24.12 -19.15 13.49
CA GLU A 112 -23.56 -19.86 12.33
C GLU A 112 -22.39 -19.09 11.71
N ALA A 113 -22.56 -17.79 11.46
CA ALA A 113 -21.51 -16.93 10.91
C ALA A 113 -20.30 -16.81 11.85
N SER A 114 -20.53 -16.79 13.17
CA SER A 114 -19.45 -16.81 14.17
C SER A 114 -18.65 -18.11 14.11
N ALA A 115 -19.32 -19.26 13.97
CA ALA A 115 -18.64 -20.56 13.84
C ALA A 115 -17.83 -20.65 12.53
N ALA A 116 -18.40 -20.21 11.41
CA ALA A 116 -17.72 -20.17 10.11
C ALA A 116 -16.49 -19.23 10.14
N PHE A 117 -16.63 -18.07 10.77
CA PHE A 117 -15.52 -17.14 10.99
C PHE A 117 -14.41 -17.79 11.83
N ALA A 118 -14.75 -18.45 12.94
CA ALA A 118 -13.79 -19.14 13.79
C ALA A 118 -13.04 -20.26 13.05
N ALA A 119 -13.73 -21.02 12.20
CA ALA A 119 -13.11 -22.04 11.35
C ALA A 119 -12.11 -21.43 10.35
N THR A 120 -12.46 -20.29 9.75
CA THR A 120 -11.59 -19.54 8.83
C THR A 120 -10.36 -19.00 9.54
N GLU A 121 -10.52 -18.42 10.75
CA GLU A 121 -9.41 -17.97 11.59
C GLU A 121 -8.47 -19.12 11.96
N ALA A 122 -9.02 -20.29 12.30
CA ALA A 122 -8.21 -21.47 12.64
C ALA A 122 -7.41 -21.98 11.44
N ALA A 123 -7.99 -21.99 10.24
CA ALA A 123 -7.29 -22.34 9.00
C ALA A 123 -6.16 -21.35 8.71
N TRP A 124 -6.44 -20.04 8.76
CA TRP A 124 -5.45 -19.00 8.56
C TRP A 124 -4.26 -19.09 9.53
N ARG A 125 -4.50 -19.43 10.80
CA ARG A 125 -3.42 -19.65 11.79
C ARG A 125 -2.56 -20.85 11.42
N ARG A 126 -3.18 -21.99 11.09
CA ARG A 126 -2.44 -23.19 10.65
C ARG A 126 -1.58 -22.91 9.42
N ASP A 127 -2.12 -22.20 8.43
CA ASP A 127 -1.36 -21.83 7.24
C ASP A 127 -0.20 -20.90 7.59
N THR A 128 -0.43 -19.92 8.48
CA THR A 128 0.63 -19.02 8.93
C THR A 128 1.75 -19.78 9.64
N ASP A 129 1.40 -20.75 10.50
CA ASP A 129 2.38 -21.58 11.20
C ASP A 129 3.14 -22.50 10.24
N HIS A 130 2.47 -23.02 9.20
CA HIS A 130 3.10 -23.86 8.18
C HIS A 130 4.17 -23.10 7.37
N TYR A 131 3.84 -21.89 6.89
CA TYR A 131 4.72 -21.14 5.99
C TYR A 131 5.71 -20.21 6.71
N CYS A 132 5.38 -19.70 7.90
CA CYS A 132 6.20 -18.72 8.63
C CYS A 132 6.98 -19.33 9.80
N THR A 133 7.57 -20.51 9.59
CA THR A 133 8.39 -21.20 10.60
C THR A 133 9.80 -21.41 10.07
N ALA A 134 10.79 -21.22 10.96
CA ALA A 134 12.19 -21.58 10.72
C ALA A 134 12.58 -22.77 11.62
N ALA A 135 13.57 -23.55 11.18
CA ALA A 135 14.12 -24.61 12.00
C ALA A 135 14.77 -24.05 13.29
N ALA A 136 14.78 -24.83 14.37
CA ALA A 136 15.28 -24.38 15.67
C ALA A 136 16.77 -23.96 15.66
N ASN A 137 17.56 -24.52 14.73
CA ASN A 137 18.97 -24.24 14.53
C ASN A 137 19.24 -23.37 13.29
N ALA A 138 18.22 -22.69 12.76
CA ALA A 138 18.37 -21.84 11.59
C ALA A 138 19.31 -20.65 11.85
N ALA A 139 20.01 -20.22 10.80
CA ALA A 139 20.78 -18.98 10.83
C ALA A 139 19.88 -17.77 11.10
N VAL A 140 20.47 -16.70 11.63
CA VAL A 140 19.74 -15.48 12.04
C VAL A 140 18.90 -14.90 10.90
N ASP A 141 19.42 -14.86 9.67
CA ASP A 141 18.66 -14.37 8.51
C ASP A 141 17.41 -15.20 8.22
N ALA A 142 17.49 -16.51 8.38
CA ALA A 142 16.34 -17.41 8.18
C ALA A 142 15.32 -17.28 9.32
N LEU A 143 15.78 -17.06 10.56
CA LEU A 143 14.91 -16.73 11.69
C LEU A 143 14.19 -15.40 11.45
N GLN A 144 14.90 -14.40 10.92
CA GLN A 144 14.35 -13.07 10.64
C GLN A 144 13.29 -13.15 9.53
N ALA A 145 13.56 -13.88 8.44
CA ALA A 145 12.60 -14.08 7.37
C ALA A 145 11.30 -14.76 7.86
N ALA A 146 11.41 -15.81 8.69
CA ALA A 146 10.23 -16.46 9.27
C ALA A 146 9.46 -15.55 10.23
N GLN A 147 10.18 -14.72 11.01
CA GLN A 147 9.58 -13.72 11.87
C GLN A 147 8.81 -12.65 11.08
N GLU A 148 9.44 -12.04 10.07
CA GLU A 148 8.82 -11.03 9.20
C GLU A 148 7.61 -11.58 8.45
N CYS A 149 7.67 -12.84 8.01
CA CYS A 149 6.52 -13.54 7.44
C CYS A 149 5.34 -13.57 8.41
N ARG A 150 5.56 -14.01 9.65
CA ARG A 150 4.49 -14.11 10.66
C ARG A 150 3.94 -12.73 11.01
N LEU A 151 4.83 -11.75 11.23
CA LEU A 151 4.42 -10.37 11.52
C LEU A 151 3.56 -9.80 10.38
N SER A 152 4.00 -10.00 9.14
CA SER A 152 3.27 -9.55 7.94
C SER A 152 1.89 -10.18 7.85
N ARG A 153 1.77 -11.49 8.10
CA ARG A 153 0.49 -12.20 8.09
C ARG A 153 -0.51 -11.64 9.09
N VAL A 154 -0.05 -11.39 10.33
CA VAL A 154 -0.90 -10.85 11.39
C VAL A 154 -1.31 -9.41 11.07
N ALA A 155 -0.37 -8.57 10.62
CA ALA A 155 -0.64 -7.19 10.22
C ALA A 155 -1.65 -7.12 9.06
N TYR A 156 -1.44 -7.91 8.01
CA TYR A 156 -2.33 -7.97 6.85
C TYR A 156 -3.73 -8.44 7.22
N ARG A 157 -3.84 -9.48 8.08
CA ARG A 157 -5.15 -9.98 8.54
C ARG A 157 -5.92 -8.92 9.32
N ALA A 158 -5.25 -8.18 10.22
CA ALA A 158 -5.88 -7.10 10.97
C ALA A 158 -6.45 -6.02 10.03
N ASP A 159 -5.66 -5.59 9.03
CA ASP A 159 -6.09 -4.61 8.03
C ASP A 159 -7.27 -5.12 7.18
N ALA A 160 -7.23 -6.39 6.75
CA ALA A 160 -8.30 -7.01 5.97
C ALA A 160 -9.62 -7.10 6.74
N LEU A 161 -9.57 -7.49 8.02
CA LEU A 161 -10.76 -7.52 8.87
C LEU A 161 -11.28 -6.12 9.17
N LEU A 162 -10.39 -5.14 9.37
CA LEU A 162 -10.79 -3.75 9.59
C LEU A 162 -11.54 -3.19 8.37
N ALA A 163 -11.10 -3.56 7.17
CA ALA A 163 -11.79 -3.18 5.94
C ALA A 163 -13.21 -3.77 5.82
N HIS A 164 -13.50 -4.90 6.47
CA HIS A 164 -14.84 -5.49 6.51
C HIS A 164 -15.78 -4.85 7.54
N ILE A 165 -15.24 -4.39 8.66
CA ILE A 165 -16.05 -3.87 9.78
C ILE A 165 -16.28 -2.37 9.68
N ARG A 166 -15.36 -1.64 9.04
CA ARG A 166 -15.62 -0.24 8.71
C ARG A 166 -16.95 -0.21 7.96
N PRO A 167 -17.97 0.55 8.45
CA PRO A 167 -19.15 0.83 7.65
C PRO A 167 -18.67 1.21 6.26
N ARG A 168 -19.36 0.80 5.18
CA ARG A 168 -19.06 1.36 3.85
C ARG A 168 -18.91 2.85 4.06
N ASP A 169 -17.70 3.34 3.89
CA ASP A 169 -17.37 4.69 4.26
C ASP A 169 -18.27 5.58 3.40
N ALA A 170 -19.33 6.10 4.03
CA ALA A 170 -20.41 6.72 3.28
C ALA A 170 -19.91 7.96 2.56
N SER A 171 -18.77 8.53 2.98
CA SER A 171 -18.10 9.64 2.31
C SER A 171 -17.68 9.35 0.87
N PHE A 172 -17.70 8.09 0.40
CA PHE A 172 -17.52 7.77 -1.02
C PHE A 172 -18.78 8.01 -1.86
N THR A 173 -19.97 8.02 -1.25
CA THR A 173 -21.25 8.05 -1.95
C THR A 173 -22.23 9.10 -1.43
N GLN A 174 -21.91 9.74 -0.30
CA GLN A 174 -22.78 10.67 0.41
C GLN A 174 -21.97 11.80 1.01
N ALA A 175 -22.46 13.02 0.86
CA ALA A 175 -22.01 14.20 1.57
C ALA A 175 -23.12 15.25 1.59
N SER A 176 -23.00 16.24 2.48
CA SER A 176 -23.85 17.44 2.40
C SER A 176 -23.30 18.36 1.30
N LEU A 177 -23.93 18.32 0.13
CA LEU A 177 -23.57 19.14 -1.02
C LEU A 177 -24.40 20.41 -1.06
N ARG A 178 -23.91 21.42 -1.79
CA ARG A 178 -24.59 22.71 -1.81
C ARG A 178 -25.93 22.62 -2.56
N PRO A 179 -26.97 23.34 -2.12
CA PRO A 179 -28.26 23.36 -2.83
C PRO A 179 -28.16 23.77 -4.31
N GLN A 180 -27.19 24.60 -4.69
CA GLN A 180 -26.97 24.93 -6.11
C GLN A 180 -26.55 23.73 -6.96
N TYR A 181 -25.80 22.77 -6.39
CA TYR A 181 -25.40 21.57 -7.11
C TYR A 181 -26.61 20.71 -7.41
N THR A 182 -27.47 20.49 -6.42
CA THR A 182 -28.75 19.77 -6.60
C THR A 182 -29.60 20.40 -7.69
N ARG A 183 -29.75 21.75 -7.70
CA ARG A 183 -30.48 22.45 -8.76
C ARG A 183 -29.82 22.28 -10.13
N CYS A 184 -28.49 22.36 -10.20
CA CYS A 184 -27.74 22.19 -11.44
C CYS A 184 -27.97 20.81 -12.06
N VAL A 185 -27.81 19.75 -11.26
CA VAL A 185 -28.04 18.36 -11.68
C VAL A 185 -29.49 18.14 -12.13
N GLN A 186 -30.46 18.70 -11.42
CA GLN A 186 -31.88 18.64 -11.82
C GLN A 186 -32.14 19.33 -13.16
N HIS A 187 -31.49 20.48 -13.41
CA HIS A 187 -31.60 21.20 -14.69
C HIS A 187 -30.86 20.52 -15.85
N ALA A 188 -29.80 19.76 -15.56
CA ALA A 188 -29.04 19.03 -16.58
C ALA A 188 -29.89 17.99 -17.32
N ARG A 189 -30.96 17.46 -16.70
CA ARG A 189 -31.89 16.49 -17.31
C ARG A 189 -31.19 15.28 -17.97
N GLY A 190 -30.06 14.85 -17.40
CA GLY A 190 -29.28 13.74 -17.93
C GLY A 190 -28.38 14.07 -19.13
N MET A 191 -28.19 15.35 -19.46
CA MET A 191 -27.19 15.77 -20.45
C MET A 191 -25.80 15.74 -19.83
N ASP A 192 -24.96 14.82 -20.32
CA ASP A 192 -23.64 14.54 -19.78
C ASP A 192 -22.75 15.79 -19.65
N ASP A 193 -22.61 16.60 -20.70
CA ASP A 193 -21.79 17.83 -20.67
C ASP A 193 -22.25 18.83 -19.58
N THR A 194 -23.56 18.87 -19.31
CA THR A 194 -24.11 19.76 -18.27
C THR A 194 -23.87 19.17 -16.89
N LEU A 195 -23.96 17.84 -16.73
CA LEU A 195 -23.62 17.16 -15.48
C LEU A 195 -22.15 17.32 -15.14
N GLU A 196 -21.25 17.17 -16.12
CA GLU A 196 -19.81 17.38 -15.94
C GLU A 196 -19.51 18.81 -15.46
N ALA A 197 -20.19 19.82 -16.03
CA ALA A 197 -20.05 21.21 -15.59
C ALA A 197 -20.55 21.43 -14.15
N CYS A 198 -21.69 20.82 -13.79
CA CYS A 198 -22.21 20.85 -12.41
C CYS A 198 -21.21 20.24 -11.43
N ASP A 199 -20.69 19.06 -11.75
CA ASP A 199 -19.73 18.31 -10.95
C ASP A 199 -18.40 19.06 -10.79
N ALA A 200 -17.87 19.65 -11.86
CA ALA A 200 -16.66 20.44 -11.82
C ALA A 200 -16.80 21.67 -10.90
N ALA A 201 -17.93 22.37 -10.99
CA ALA A 201 -18.23 23.54 -10.16
C ALA A 201 -18.41 23.18 -8.67
N GLU A 202 -19.00 22.03 -8.38
CA GLU A 202 -19.12 21.53 -7.00
C GLU A 202 -17.77 21.08 -6.46
N PHE A 203 -17.02 20.28 -7.22
CA PHE A 203 -15.71 19.80 -6.81
C PHE A 203 -14.74 20.95 -6.52
N SER A 204 -14.67 21.97 -7.39
CA SER A 204 -13.82 23.15 -7.18
C SER A 204 -14.18 23.88 -5.87
N TYR A 205 -15.46 23.95 -5.51
CA TYR A 205 -15.86 24.53 -4.24
C TYR A 205 -15.42 23.67 -3.06
N GLN A 206 -15.69 22.36 -3.10
CA GLN A 206 -15.36 21.45 -1.99
C GLN A 206 -13.85 21.34 -1.78
N GLN A 207 -13.06 21.39 -2.85
CA GLN A 207 -11.61 21.50 -2.78
C GLN A 207 -11.16 22.74 -2.02
N LYS A 208 -11.70 23.92 -2.36
CA LYS A 208 -11.39 25.16 -1.62
C LYS A 208 -11.77 25.07 -0.15
N GLN A 209 -12.89 24.45 0.19
CA GLN A 209 -13.29 24.27 1.60
C GLN A 209 -12.30 23.35 2.34
N LEU A 210 -11.90 22.25 1.71
CA LEU A 210 -10.91 21.35 2.29
C LEU A 210 -9.57 22.06 2.51
N ASP A 211 -9.08 22.79 1.49
CA ASP A 211 -7.80 23.50 1.56
C ASP A 211 -7.76 24.52 2.70
N VAL A 212 -8.88 25.22 2.95
CA VAL A 212 -9.01 26.14 4.09
C VAL A 212 -8.82 25.39 5.42
N GLN A 213 -9.44 24.23 5.60
CA GLN A 213 -9.31 23.48 6.85
C GLN A 213 -7.93 22.82 7.00
N VAL A 214 -7.36 22.32 5.90
CA VAL A 214 -5.99 21.77 5.91
C VAL A 214 -4.99 22.87 6.27
N ALA A 215 -5.08 24.05 5.66
CA ALA A 215 -4.21 25.17 5.99
C ALA A 215 -4.33 25.59 7.46
N ARG A 216 -5.56 25.64 7.99
CA ARG A 216 -5.82 25.92 9.42
C ARG A 216 -5.11 24.91 10.34
N LEU A 217 -5.22 23.62 10.04
CA LEU A 217 -4.60 22.57 10.86
C LEU A 217 -3.07 22.54 10.69
N MET A 218 -2.56 22.80 9.48
CA MET A 218 -1.12 22.95 9.21
C MET A 218 -0.48 24.12 9.98
N ALA A 219 -1.24 25.19 10.23
CA ALA A 219 -0.78 26.33 11.03
C ALA A 219 -0.70 26.04 12.54
N SER A 220 -1.16 24.86 12.99
CA SER A 220 -1.04 24.46 14.40
C SER A 220 0.44 24.26 14.79
N PRO A 221 0.82 24.47 16.06
CA PRO A 221 2.17 24.21 16.53
C PRO A 221 2.64 22.77 16.24
N ASP A 222 3.93 22.62 16.00
CA ASP A 222 4.53 21.31 15.78
C ASP A 222 4.36 20.44 17.02
N SER A 223 3.87 19.23 16.78
CA SER A 223 3.53 18.28 17.83
C SER A 223 3.37 16.88 17.23
N PRO A 224 3.53 15.82 18.04
CA PRO A 224 3.23 14.46 17.58
C PRO A 224 1.79 14.28 17.08
N ALA A 225 0.84 15.09 17.57
CA ALA A 225 -0.54 15.10 17.10
C ALA A 225 -0.64 15.66 15.67
N LYS A 226 0.07 16.76 15.38
CA LYS A 226 0.16 17.32 14.02
C LYS A 226 0.82 16.34 13.05
N ASP A 227 1.92 15.69 13.45
CA ASP A 227 2.60 14.69 12.61
C ASP A 227 1.69 13.51 12.27
N ARG A 228 0.94 13.02 13.26
CA ARG A 228 -0.06 11.97 13.05
C ARG A 228 -1.14 12.41 12.08
N TRP A 229 -1.72 13.59 12.29
CA TRP A 229 -2.76 14.13 11.42
C TRP A 229 -2.26 14.36 9.99
N MET A 230 -1.03 14.85 9.79
CA MET A 230 -0.44 15.02 8.46
C MET A 230 -0.31 13.67 7.73
N ASN A 231 0.13 12.62 8.43
CA ASN A 231 0.18 11.27 7.86
C ASN A 231 -1.22 10.74 7.50
N GLU A 232 -2.22 10.98 8.36
CA GLU A 232 -3.62 10.61 8.10
C GLU A 232 -4.19 11.37 6.89
N GLN A 233 -3.88 12.66 6.77
CA GLN A 233 -4.30 13.49 5.63
C GLN A 233 -3.64 13.04 4.33
N ALA A 234 -2.35 12.68 4.36
CA ALA A 234 -1.65 12.13 3.20
C ALA A 234 -2.22 10.76 2.79
N PHE A 235 -2.48 9.89 3.76
CA PHE A 235 -3.13 8.60 3.51
C PHE A 235 -4.53 8.77 2.91
N TRP A 236 -5.33 9.69 3.46
CA TRP A 236 -6.66 10.02 2.95
C TRP A 236 -6.62 10.45 1.47
N ALA A 237 -5.62 11.25 1.08
CA ALA A 237 -5.47 11.71 -0.31
C ALA A 237 -5.14 10.54 -1.25
N ILE A 238 -4.20 9.66 -0.86
CA ILE A 238 -3.83 8.47 -1.64
C ILE A 238 -5.02 7.50 -1.77
N ASP A 239 -5.72 7.24 -0.67
CA ASP A 239 -6.88 6.35 -0.65
C ASP A 239 -8.02 6.88 -1.55
N THR A 240 -8.32 8.17 -1.45
CA THR A 240 -9.32 8.84 -2.29
C THR A 240 -8.94 8.77 -3.77
N GLY A 241 -7.67 9.02 -4.12
CA GLY A 241 -7.19 8.93 -5.50
C GLY A 241 -7.33 7.53 -6.09
N LYS A 242 -7.05 6.48 -5.29
CA LYS A 242 -7.19 5.09 -5.73
C LYS A 242 -8.64 4.65 -5.87
N ARG A 243 -9.48 4.99 -4.90
CA ARG A 243 -10.86 4.49 -4.82
C ARG A 243 -11.85 5.28 -5.67
N CYS A 244 -11.56 6.54 -5.95
CA CYS A 244 -12.33 7.39 -6.87
C CYS A 244 -11.64 7.54 -8.24
N ALA A 245 -10.81 6.57 -8.63
CA ALA A 245 -10.28 6.52 -9.99
C ALA A 245 -11.39 6.02 -10.94
N PRO A 246 -11.50 6.59 -12.15
CA PRO A 246 -12.42 6.06 -13.15
C PRO A 246 -12.01 4.64 -13.55
N ILE A 247 -13.00 3.75 -13.67
CA ILE A 247 -12.78 2.35 -14.06
C ILE A 247 -12.66 2.17 -15.59
N SER A 248 -13.05 3.19 -16.35
CA SER A 248 -12.96 3.25 -17.82
C SER A 248 -13.10 4.69 -18.29
N ASP A 249 -12.81 4.94 -19.57
CA ASP A 249 -12.94 6.27 -20.18
C ASP A 249 -14.37 6.60 -20.65
N HIS A 250 -15.36 5.76 -20.34
CA HIS A 250 -16.76 6.06 -20.62
C HIS A 250 -17.27 7.19 -19.73
N VAL A 251 -18.08 8.08 -20.30
CA VAL A 251 -18.62 9.28 -19.61
C VAL A 251 -19.28 8.94 -18.28
N GLY A 252 -20.11 7.89 -18.22
CA GLY A 252 -20.72 7.44 -16.97
C GLY A 252 -19.69 7.06 -15.88
N ALA A 253 -18.60 6.39 -16.25
CA ALA A 253 -17.54 6.03 -15.30
C ALA A 253 -16.73 7.25 -14.84
N LEU A 254 -16.58 8.27 -15.70
CA LEU A 254 -15.95 9.54 -15.34
C LEU A 254 -16.82 10.33 -14.36
N LEU A 255 -18.14 10.39 -14.60
CA LEU A 255 -19.13 11.01 -13.71
C LEU A 255 -19.19 10.30 -12.34
N ASP A 256 -19.20 8.97 -12.31
CA ASP A 256 -19.16 8.20 -11.07
C ASP A 256 -17.89 8.49 -10.25
N ALA A 257 -16.73 8.54 -10.92
CA ALA A 257 -15.46 8.85 -10.28
C ALA A 257 -15.43 10.28 -9.73
N GLN A 258 -16.03 11.23 -10.47
CA GLN A 258 -16.11 12.62 -10.06
C GLN A 258 -17.08 12.82 -8.89
N SER A 259 -18.25 12.19 -8.91
CA SER A 259 -19.19 12.16 -7.78
C SER A 259 -18.55 11.58 -6.52
N CYS A 260 -17.79 10.49 -6.65
CA CYS A 260 -16.99 9.91 -5.57
C CYS A 260 -16.01 10.94 -4.97
N ARG A 261 -15.27 11.68 -5.81
CA ARG A 261 -14.35 12.73 -5.36
C ARG A 261 -15.08 13.87 -4.65
N ILE A 262 -16.20 14.35 -5.19
CA ILE A 262 -17.01 15.42 -4.60
C ILE A 262 -17.42 15.03 -3.17
N ASN A 263 -17.97 13.83 -2.99
CA ASN A 263 -18.41 13.35 -1.68
C ASN A 263 -17.25 13.24 -0.68
N ARG A 264 -16.09 12.75 -1.14
CA ARG A 264 -14.89 12.60 -0.31
C ARG A 264 -14.37 13.93 0.19
N TYR A 265 -14.28 14.92 -0.69
CA TYR A 265 -13.79 16.24 -0.35
C TYR A 265 -14.76 16.99 0.55
N ALA A 266 -16.06 16.94 0.25
CA ALA A 266 -17.10 17.58 1.06
C ALA A 266 -17.13 16.99 2.49
N SER A 267 -17.13 15.66 2.62
CA SER A 267 -17.13 14.99 3.92
C SER A 267 -15.88 15.30 4.73
N ARG A 268 -14.71 15.27 4.09
CA ARG A 268 -13.43 15.56 4.77
C ARG A 268 -13.34 17.01 5.21
N ALA A 269 -13.84 17.96 4.42
CA ALA A 269 -13.87 19.37 4.82
C ALA A 269 -14.68 19.58 6.10
N VAL A 270 -15.86 18.95 6.23
CA VAL A 270 -16.69 19.01 7.45
C VAL A 270 -16.00 18.34 8.64
N GLU A 271 -15.40 17.16 8.42
CA GLU A 271 -14.64 16.45 9.45
C GLU A 271 -13.49 17.32 10.00
N LEU A 272 -12.68 17.87 9.10
CA LEU A 272 -11.54 18.73 9.47
C LEU A 272 -12.01 20.04 10.11
N GLN A 273 -13.15 20.59 9.70
CA GLN A 273 -13.72 21.78 10.32
C GLN A 273 -13.97 21.57 11.81
N ALA A 274 -14.51 20.39 12.19
CA ALA A 274 -14.75 20.02 13.58
C ALA A 274 -13.48 19.56 14.33
N HIS A 275 -12.40 19.25 13.62
CA HIS A 275 -11.17 18.73 14.20
C HIS A 275 -10.32 19.82 14.85
N THR A 276 -9.83 19.56 16.06
CA THR A 276 -8.90 20.44 16.79
C THR A 276 -7.69 19.63 17.22
N LEU A 277 -6.49 20.09 16.88
CA LEU A 277 -5.25 19.51 17.36
C LEU A 277 -4.97 20.08 18.75
N ALA A 278 -5.18 19.29 19.80
CA ALA A 278 -4.88 19.75 21.16
C ALA A 278 -3.38 20.06 21.29
N PRO A 279 -3.00 21.17 21.95
CA PRO A 279 -1.59 21.39 22.28
C PRO A 279 -1.13 20.28 23.21
N GLY A 280 -0.09 19.54 22.82
CA GLY A 280 0.53 18.55 23.68
C GLY A 280 1.04 19.25 24.93
N LEU A 281 0.63 18.76 26.11
CA LEU A 281 1.30 19.07 27.37
C LEU A 281 2.77 18.65 27.19
N GLN A 282 3.66 19.64 27.22
CA GLN A 282 5.11 19.45 27.27
C GLN A 282 5.51 18.87 28.62
#